data_AF-A0A3D0TKG1-F1
#
_entry.id   AF-A0A3D0TKG1-F1
#
_cell.length_a   1.000
_cell.length_b   1.000
_cell.length_c   1.000
_cell.angle_alpha   90.00
_cell.angle_beta   90.00
_cell.angle_gamma   90.00
#
_symmetry.space_group_name_H-M   'P 1'
#
loop_
_entity.id
_entity.type
_entity.pdbx_description
1 polymer ?
#
loop_
_entity_poly.entity_id
_entity_poly.type
_entity_poly.pdbx_seq_one_letter_code
_entity_poly.pdbx_strand_id
1 'polypeptide(L)'
;KLTHSIQQSGKLNLFSSDTIVLFQGDFFDLNKEQTASFDAIYDRGSIVALDQPERKRYVNHLMSFLEPGGRILLITLEYDQNQMTGPPFSVPADEIEWLYAPYGVLELLETSDILDERFRKKGLDGMLERVFQFIKH
;
A
#
# COMPACT_ATOMS: atom_id res chain seq x y z
N LYS A 1 -17.94 -20.57 -5.30
CA LYS A 1 -18.59 -19.28 -4.96
C LYS A 1 -18.62 -19.20 -3.44
N LEU A 2 -18.05 -18.15 -2.83
CA LEU A 2 -18.09 -17.95 -1.38
C LEU A 2 -19.47 -17.42 -0.98
N THR A 3 -20.06 -17.99 0.07
CA THR A 3 -21.24 -17.42 0.73
C THR A 3 -20.81 -16.17 1.49
N HIS A 4 -21.55 -15.08 1.33
CA HIS A 4 -21.24 -13.81 2.00
C HIS A 4 -22.53 -13.04 2.31
N SER A 5 -22.47 -12.15 3.29
CA SER A 5 -23.48 -11.13 3.56
C SER A 5 -23.01 -9.78 3.01
N ILE A 6 -23.97 -8.88 2.76
CA ILE A 6 -23.71 -7.50 2.33
C ILE A 6 -24.41 -6.58 3.32
N GLN A 7 -23.70 -5.59 3.84
CA GLN A 7 -24.22 -4.58 4.77
C GLN A 7 -23.66 -3.22 4.40
N GLN A 8 -24.42 -2.16 4.68
CA GLN A 8 -23.89 -0.80 4.56
C GLN A 8 -23.11 -0.44 5.84
N SER A 9 -21.92 0.13 5.69
CA SER A 9 -21.08 0.60 6.79
C SER A 9 -20.64 2.03 6.51
N GLY A 10 -21.41 3.01 6.99
CA GLY A 10 -21.21 4.42 6.66
C GLY A 10 -21.30 4.67 5.15
N LYS A 11 -20.22 5.17 4.55
CA LYS A 11 -20.09 5.40 3.10
C LYS A 11 -19.67 4.16 2.29
N LEU A 12 -19.33 3.07 2.98
CA LEU A 12 -18.79 1.85 2.38
C LEU A 12 -19.84 0.74 2.31
N ASN A 13 -19.65 -0.18 1.37
CA ASN A 13 -20.34 -1.46 1.38
C ASN A 13 -19.43 -2.54 1.97
N LEU A 14 -19.95 -3.28 2.94
CA LEU A 14 -19.26 -4.35 3.64
C LEU A 14 -19.74 -5.70 3.12
N PHE A 15 -18.84 -6.45 2.50
CA PHE A 15 -19.06 -7.83 2.11
C PHE A 15 -18.33 -8.73 3.10
N SER A 16 -19.05 -9.62 3.78
CA SER A 16 -18.46 -10.44 4.85
C SER A 16 -18.71 -11.93 4.63
N SER A 17 -17.67 -12.72 4.84
CA SER A 17 -17.70 -14.18 4.97
C SER A 17 -16.99 -14.57 6.28
N ASP A 18 -16.91 -15.86 6.56
CA ASP A 18 -16.29 -16.36 7.81
C ASP A 18 -14.80 -15.99 7.95
N THR A 19 -14.09 -15.78 6.84
CA THR A 19 -12.63 -15.58 6.83
C THR A 19 -12.17 -14.33 6.10
N ILE A 20 -13.04 -13.72 5.28
CA ILE A 20 -12.70 -12.57 4.45
C ILE A 20 -13.79 -11.53 4.59
N VAL A 21 -13.36 -10.31 4.85
CA VAL A 21 -14.18 -9.10 4.90
C VAL A 21 -13.64 -8.13 3.85
N LEU A 22 -14.50 -7.62 2.98
CA LEU A 22 -14.16 -6.63 1.96
C LEU A 22 -14.97 -5.37 2.16
N PHE A 23 -14.27 -4.26 2.32
CA PHE A 23 -14.87 -2.93 2.28
C PHE A 23 -14.74 -2.38 0.86
N GLN A 24 -15.87 -2.13 0.22
CA GLN A 24 -15.95 -1.50 -1.09
C GLN A 24 -16.23 -0.01 -0.94
N GLY A 25 -15.26 0.81 -1.34
CA GLY A 25 -15.36 2.27 -1.40
C GLY A 25 -13.97 2.91 -1.40
N ASP A 26 -13.90 4.17 -0.99
CA ASP A 26 -12.63 4.89 -0.82
C ASP A 26 -11.93 4.43 0.48
N PHE A 27 -10.64 4.09 0.41
CA PHE A 27 -9.85 3.71 1.58
C PHE A 27 -9.88 4.79 2.66
N PHE A 28 -9.92 6.07 2.29
CA PHE A 28 -9.97 7.18 3.24
C PHE A 28 -11.33 7.36 3.93
N ASP A 29 -12.38 6.70 3.46
CA ASP A 29 -13.68 6.65 4.14
C ASP A 29 -13.74 5.51 5.18
N LEU A 30 -12.75 4.61 5.19
CA LEU A 30 -12.60 3.55 6.20
C LEU A 30 -12.09 4.14 7.51
N ASN A 31 -12.56 3.63 8.63
CA ASN A 31 -12.01 3.97 9.94
C ASN A 31 -11.80 2.73 10.82
N LYS A 32 -11.01 2.92 11.89
CA LYS A 32 -10.63 1.84 12.80
C LYS A 32 -11.85 1.27 13.53
N GLU A 33 -12.88 2.06 13.77
CA GLU A 33 -14.13 1.63 14.44
C GLU A 33 -14.96 0.65 13.59
N GLN A 34 -14.86 0.75 12.25
CA GLN A 34 -15.54 -0.16 11.32
C GLN A 34 -14.81 -1.49 11.14
N THR A 35 -13.53 -1.54 11.47
CA THR A 35 -12.67 -2.71 11.28
C THR A 35 -12.25 -3.23 12.64
N ALA A 36 -10.97 -3.10 12.94
CA ALA A 36 -10.28 -3.25 14.20
C ALA A 36 -8.88 -2.68 13.92
N SER A 37 -7.92 -2.96 14.78
CA SER A 37 -6.53 -2.82 14.39
C SER A 37 -5.93 -4.16 13.97
N PHE A 38 -4.88 -4.10 13.16
CA PHE A 38 -4.26 -5.26 12.55
C PHE A 38 -2.84 -5.46 13.08
N ASP A 39 -2.45 -6.72 13.23
CA ASP A 39 -1.07 -7.12 13.53
C ASP A 39 -0.16 -7.01 12.30
N ALA A 40 -0.74 -7.10 11.10
CA ALA A 40 0.00 -7.08 9.84
C ALA A 40 -0.78 -6.40 8.71
N ILE A 41 -0.05 -5.72 7.83
CA ILE A 41 -0.56 -5.14 6.58
C ILE A 41 0.33 -5.60 5.42
N TYR A 42 -0.30 -5.89 4.29
CA TYR A 42 0.39 -6.15 3.02
C TYR A 42 0.08 -5.01 2.06
N ASP A 43 1.07 -4.18 1.75
CA ASP A 43 0.93 -3.05 0.83
C ASP A 43 1.67 -3.35 -0.47
N ARG A 44 0.91 -3.81 -1.46
CA ARG A 44 1.38 -4.00 -2.83
C ARG A 44 0.36 -3.43 -3.80
N GLY A 45 0.82 -2.57 -4.70
CA GLY A 45 -0.07 -1.93 -5.66
C GLY A 45 -0.98 -0.87 -5.03
N SER A 46 -0.76 -0.46 -3.78
CA SER A 46 -1.54 0.58 -3.11
C SER A 46 -0.80 1.90 -3.10
N ILE A 47 0.30 2.06 -2.35
CA ILE A 47 1.02 3.35 -2.31
C ILE A 47 1.49 3.83 -3.69
N VAL A 48 1.90 2.87 -4.55
CA VAL A 48 2.32 3.13 -5.94
C VAL A 48 1.14 3.49 -6.86
N ALA A 49 -0.11 3.35 -6.42
CA ALA A 49 -1.28 3.79 -7.17
C ALA A 49 -1.69 5.23 -6.86
N LEU A 50 -1.02 5.88 -5.90
CA LEU A 50 -1.35 7.23 -5.43
C LEU A 50 -0.38 8.27 -5.96
N ASP A 51 -0.92 9.44 -6.31
CA ASP A 51 -0.15 10.63 -6.60
C ASP A 51 0.66 11.07 -5.37
N GLN A 52 1.83 11.67 -5.62
CA GLN A 52 2.77 12.09 -4.57
C GLN A 52 2.13 12.89 -3.41
N PRO A 53 1.22 13.86 -3.65
CA PRO A 53 0.61 14.64 -2.56
C PRO A 53 -0.25 13.80 -1.61
N GLU A 54 -0.85 12.70 -2.09
CA GLU A 54 -1.77 11.87 -1.30
C GLU A 54 -1.03 10.83 -0.46
N ARG A 55 0.23 10.48 -0.80
CA ARG A 55 0.98 9.39 -0.14
C ARG A 55 1.22 9.62 1.35
N LYS A 56 1.48 10.87 1.76
CA LYS A 56 1.61 11.19 3.19
C LYS A 56 0.29 10.95 3.94
N ARG A 57 -0.83 11.42 3.38
CA ARG A 57 -2.16 11.18 3.94
C ARG A 57 -2.46 9.68 4.00
N TYR A 58 -2.10 8.94 2.95
CA TYR A 58 -2.22 7.49 2.90
C TYR A 58 -1.45 6.79 4.01
N VAL A 59 -0.15 7.06 4.18
CA VAL A 59 0.67 6.43 5.22
C VAL A 59 0.14 6.78 6.61
N ASN A 60 -0.21 8.04 6.88
CA ASN A 60 -0.82 8.44 8.15
C ASN A 60 -2.10 7.65 8.43
N HIS A 61 -2.94 7.46 7.41
CA HIS A 61 -4.18 6.71 7.54
C HIS A 61 -3.91 5.22 7.76
N LEU A 62 -3.02 4.61 6.98
CA LEU A 62 -2.59 3.22 7.10
C LEU A 62 -2.05 2.90 8.50
N MET A 63 -1.24 3.81 9.07
CA MET A 63 -0.68 3.68 10.41
C MET A 63 -1.73 3.73 11.53
N SER A 64 -2.91 4.30 11.27
CA SER A 64 -4.00 4.31 12.25
C SER A 64 -4.62 2.92 12.46
N PHE A 65 -4.48 2.02 11.48
CA PHE A 65 -4.99 0.66 11.55
C PHE A 65 -3.98 -0.34 12.12
N LEU A 66 -2.67 -0.06 12.06
CA LEU A 66 -1.64 -0.99 12.53
C LEU A 66 -1.43 -0.89 14.06
N GLU A 67 -1.40 -2.02 14.76
CA GLU A 67 -1.04 -2.05 16.19
C GLU A 67 0.43 -1.70 16.43
N PRO A 68 0.80 -1.17 17.62
CA PRO A 68 2.20 -1.13 18.06
C PRO A 68 2.87 -2.50 17.98
N GLY A 69 4.09 -2.58 17.45
CA GLY A 69 4.77 -3.84 17.14
C GLY A 69 4.23 -4.60 15.92
N GLY A 70 3.14 -4.11 15.31
CA GLY A 70 2.60 -4.63 14.06
C GLY A 70 3.54 -4.39 12.87
N ARG A 71 3.37 -5.19 11.82
CA ARG A 71 4.29 -5.25 10.68
C ARG A 71 3.64 -4.87 9.36
N ILE A 72 4.40 -4.25 8.47
CA ILE A 72 3.98 -4.08 7.06
C ILE A 72 5.00 -4.74 6.16
N LEU A 73 4.53 -5.55 5.22
CA LEU A 73 5.30 -5.94 4.04
C LEU A 73 4.91 -4.99 2.90
N LEU A 74 5.82 -4.08 2.58
CA LEU A 74 5.60 -2.97 1.65
C LEU A 74 6.39 -3.22 0.36
N ILE A 75 5.71 -3.12 -0.78
CA ILE A 75 6.29 -3.33 -2.10
C ILE A 75 6.14 -2.06 -2.91
N THR A 76 7.27 -1.45 -3.30
CA THR A 76 7.31 -0.24 -4.11
C THR A 76 8.06 -0.45 -5.41
N LEU A 77 7.95 0.53 -6.29
CA LEU A 77 8.50 0.51 -7.64
C LEU A 77 9.34 1.76 -7.84
N GLU A 78 10.53 1.62 -8.43
CA GLU A 78 11.44 2.72 -8.70
C GLU A 78 11.87 2.69 -10.17
N TYR A 79 11.60 3.79 -10.86
CA TYR A 79 11.99 4.06 -12.24
C TYR A 79 12.04 5.58 -12.47
N ASP A 80 12.53 6.06 -13.62
CA ASP A 80 12.46 7.48 -13.95
C ASP A 80 11.01 7.91 -14.21
N GLN A 81 10.43 8.65 -13.26
CA GLN A 81 9.04 9.09 -13.30
C GLN A 81 8.68 9.90 -14.56
N ASN A 82 9.66 10.50 -15.25
CA ASN A 82 9.44 11.22 -16.50
C ASN A 82 9.12 10.29 -17.69
N GLN A 83 9.46 9.01 -17.61
CA GLN A 83 9.26 8.04 -18.69
C GLN A 83 7.82 7.52 -18.76
N MET A 84 7.09 7.52 -17.64
CA MET A 84 5.73 7.00 -17.55
C MET A 84 4.91 7.77 -16.52
N THR A 85 3.69 8.19 -16.88
CA THR A 85 2.82 9.01 -16.02
C THR A 85 2.14 8.26 -14.87
N GLY A 86 2.36 6.96 -14.73
CA GLY A 86 1.66 6.10 -13.76
C GLY A 86 0.15 5.94 -14.03
N PRO A 87 -0.56 5.19 -13.16
CA PRO A 87 -0.01 4.22 -12.22
C PRO A 87 0.51 2.93 -12.91
N PRO A 88 1.35 2.13 -12.22
CA PRO A 88 1.97 2.47 -10.93
C PRO A 88 2.96 3.62 -11.07
N PHE A 89 3.01 4.52 -10.10
CA PHE A 89 3.98 5.59 -9.99
C PHE A 89 5.31 5.08 -9.41
N SER A 90 6.39 5.80 -9.69
CA SER A 90 7.68 5.62 -9.03
C SER A 90 7.58 6.15 -7.60
N VAL A 91 7.96 5.31 -6.64
CA VAL A 91 8.02 5.60 -5.20
C VAL A 91 9.38 5.11 -4.71
N PRO A 92 10.42 5.95 -4.82
CA PRO A 92 11.79 5.58 -4.49
C PRO A 92 11.98 5.34 -2.99
N ALA A 93 13.07 4.66 -2.63
CA ALA A 93 13.35 4.26 -1.26
C ALA A 93 13.45 5.43 -0.27
N ASP A 94 14.03 6.55 -0.69
CA ASP A 94 14.18 7.76 0.12
C ASP A 94 12.83 8.39 0.51
N GLU A 95 11.86 8.37 -0.41
CA GLU A 95 10.49 8.79 -0.12
C GLU A 95 9.82 7.86 0.90
N ILE A 96 10.01 6.54 0.77
CA ILE A 96 9.48 5.56 1.72
C ILE A 96 10.13 5.71 3.09
N GLU A 97 11.44 5.86 3.16
CA GLU A 97 12.16 6.13 4.41
C GLU A 97 11.61 7.39 5.08
N TRP A 98 11.42 8.48 4.33
CA TRP A 98 10.86 9.71 4.87
C TRP A 98 9.41 9.58 5.36
N LEU A 99 8.56 8.89 4.60
CA LEU A 99 7.15 8.70 4.94
C LEU A 99 6.96 7.83 6.19
N TYR A 100 7.80 6.80 6.37
CA TYR A 100 7.64 5.81 7.43
C TYR A 100 8.49 6.07 8.68
N ALA A 101 9.57 6.86 8.58
CA ALA A 101 10.46 7.20 9.70
C ALA A 101 9.76 7.69 10.98
N PRO A 102 8.66 8.46 10.94
CA PRO A 102 7.98 8.90 12.17
C PRO A 102 7.31 7.78 12.97
N TYR A 103 7.10 6.61 12.38
CA TYR A 103 6.19 5.59 12.90
C TYR A 103 6.90 4.33 13.42
N GLY A 104 8.13 4.07 12.99
CA GLY A 104 8.74 2.77 13.22
C GLY A 104 10.09 2.57 12.53
N VAL A 105 10.51 1.31 12.51
CA VAL A 105 11.74 0.86 11.85
C VAL A 105 11.40 0.27 10.49
N LEU A 106 12.15 0.68 9.47
CA LEU A 106 12.05 0.18 8.11
C LEU A 106 13.33 -0.58 7.73
N GLU A 107 13.18 -1.76 7.14
CA GLU A 107 14.27 -2.60 6.65
C GLU A 107 14.01 -2.95 5.19
N LEU A 108 14.99 -2.71 4.30
CA LEU A 108 14.95 -3.18 2.93
C LEU A 108 15.30 -4.68 2.90
N LEU A 109 14.37 -5.50 2.47
CA LEU A 109 14.54 -6.96 2.38
C LEU A 109 15.07 -7.39 1.01
N GLU A 110 14.57 -6.79 -0.07
CA GLU A 110 14.90 -7.20 -1.43
C GLU A 110 14.85 -6.02 -2.41
N THR A 111 15.69 -6.08 -3.43
CA THR A 111 15.60 -5.24 -4.62
C THR A 111 15.78 -6.10 -5.86
N SER A 112 14.81 -6.04 -6.77
CA SER A 112 14.75 -6.89 -7.95
C SER A 112 14.46 -6.06 -9.20
N ASP A 113 15.20 -6.29 -10.28
CA ASP A 113 14.84 -5.75 -11.60
C ASP A 113 13.67 -6.55 -12.17
N ILE A 114 12.55 -5.87 -12.38
CA ILE A 114 11.31 -6.48 -12.84
C ILE A 114 10.86 -5.96 -14.20
N LEU A 115 11.75 -5.29 -14.93
CA LEU A 115 11.42 -4.72 -16.23
C LEU A 115 11.02 -5.82 -17.21
N ASP A 116 9.75 -5.80 -17.62
CA ASP A 116 9.19 -6.72 -18.61
C ASP A 116 8.71 -6.01 -19.88
N GLU A 117 8.22 -6.77 -20.86
CA GLU A 117 7.71 -6.20 -22.11
C GLU A 117 6.53 -5.25 -21.93
N ARG A 118 5.71 -5.42 -20.88
CA ARG A 118 4.56 -4.55 -20.61
C ARG A 118 5.04 -3.16 -20.22
N PHE A 119 6.09 -3.07 -19.41
CA PHE A 119 6.69 -1.81 -18.97
C PHE A 119 7.58 -1.17 -20.04
N ARG A 120 8.32 -1.96 -20.83
CA ARG A 120 9.06 -1.45 -21.99
C ARG A 120 8.13 -0.79 -23.01
N LYS A 121 6.94 -1.36 -23.27
CA LYS A 121 5.93 -0.76 -24.15
C LYS A 121 5.37 0.57 -23.62
N LYS A 122 5.52 0.84 -22.32
CA LYS A 122 5.16 2.12 -21.69
C LYS A 122 6.31 3.13 -21.68
N GLY A 123 7.47 2.79 -22.26
CA GLY A 123 8.62 3.70 -22.38
C GLY A 123 9.70 3.51 -21.31
N LEU A 124 9.57 2.53 -20.40
CA LEU A 124 10.57 2.29 -19.36
C LEU A 124 11.80 1.57 -19.91
N ASP A 125 12.98 2.05 -19.54
CA ASP A 125 14.27 1.41 -19.82
C ASP A 125 14.88 0.70 -18.59
N GLY A 126 14.36 0.97 -17.40
CA GLY A 126 14.68 0.31 -16.13
C GLY A 126 13.50 0.36 -15.16
N MET A 127 13.35 -0.67 -14.32
CA MET A 127 12.34 -0.70 -13.27
C MET A 127 12.74 -1.65 -12.14
N LEU A 128 12.90 -1.10 -10.93
CA LEU A 128 13.19 -1.89 -9.74
C LEU A 128 11.93 -2.06 -8.90
N GLU A 129 11.69 -3.27 -8.43
CA GLU A 129 10.80 -3.55 -7.31
C GLU A 129 11.63 -3.56 -6.02
N ARG A 130 11.17 -2.86 -4.99
CA ARG A 130 11.77 -2.87 -3.66
C ARG A 130 10.79 -3.42 -2.65
N VAL A 131 11.27 -4.35 -1.83
CA VAL A 131 10.49 -4.98 -0.78
C VAL A 131 11.04 -4.53 0.56
N PHE A 132 10.18 -3.93 1.38
CA PHE A 132 10.52 -3.48 2.72
C PHE A 132 9.70 -4.22 3.77
N GLN A 133 10.31 -4.47 4.92
CA GLN A 133 9.60 -4.75 6.15
C GLN A 133 9.60 -3.49 7.02
N PHE A 134 8.42 -3.11 7.49
CA PHE A 134 8.24 -2.06 8.48
C PHE A 134 7.71 -2.67 9.79
N ILE A 135 8.21 -2.18 10.93
CA ILE A 135 7.73 -2.52 12.27
C ILE A 135 7.38 -1.22 12.99
N LYS A 136 6.12 -1.09 13.42
CA LYS A 136 5.63 0.07 14.18
C LYS A 136 6.17 0.07 15.60
N HIS A 137 6.54 1.25 16.11
CA HIS A 137 6.91 1.43 17.52
C HIS A 137 5.74 1.14 18.48
#